data_AF-A0A8S9VWP9-F1
#
_entry.id   AF-A0A8S9VWP9-F1
#
_cell.length_a   1.000
_cell.length_b   1.000
_cell.length_c   1.000
_cell.angle_alpha   90.00
_cell.angle_beta   90.00
_cell.angle_gamma   90.00
#
_symmetry.space_group_name_H-M   'P 1'
#
loop_
_entity.id
_entity.type
_entity.pdbx_description
1 polymer ?
#
loop_
_entity_poly.entity_id
_entity_poly.type
_entity_poly.pdbx_seq_one_letter_code
_entity_poly.pdbx_strand_id
1 'polypeptide(L)'
;MYHDESGVSVIIGTLMLILITIIAASGLALMVSGMQKEAMERESHLAAVENENLRIISIDPVGNSTYPTQWGSVNVTIMNLNIADSHVTAISLNGMHAMNYRANDASGDLDYYKEYPVGYNFKKRVVVPAAGSKEICLNFPGTVINTSENGNITFAIWTNDSANSNPIRLPNHPRVVYPYVLYPDMVYSATVRNVTDASNITVIHRDGNYTMDRTGNITLNGSAYGGTITNSSEYDITYKTTFDTFTSLPTVYCDEPLTIEVITSLVNVFKRTFMPPVPLAEVQVKSECVNASSNKFRDVLTLDASESFDPDGYIVWYGWSIRYGCEPWWLECVNNETFNCADCNTPRNLSCRSDPNFDKIVNSGDLTVSNGTMVFGTDLDNANYTIDAPNGTITCNCSGNMSNHTGYTITYKYNCNATEGAVQHLTGMKVRVNTANLHPDHCDECGPFHIDLDVIDDTGMIANLAWQSGEIYIPWNENFNNS
;
A
#
# COMPACT_ATOMS: atom_id res chain seq x y z
N MET A 1 -108.22 -5.30 12.32
CA MET A 1 -107.62 -5.61 11.02
C MET A 1 -106.18 -6.02 11.31
N TYR A 2 -105.95 -7.32 11.50
CA TYR A 2 -104.64 -7.88 11.81
C TYR A 2 -103.91 -8.04 10.48
N HIS A 3 -102.86 -7.24 10.24
CA HIS A 3 -102.03 -7.43 9.06
C HIS A 3 -101.14 -8.66 9.27
N ASP A 4 -101.24 -9.60 8.34
CA ASP A 4 -100.45 -10.82 8.30
C ASP A 4 -99.01 -10.45 7.86
N GLU A 5 -98.14 -10.20 8.84
CA GLU A 5 -96.73 -9.81 8.62
C GLU A 5 -95.81 -11.02 8.34
N SER A 6 -96.35 -12.24 8.29
CA SER A 6 -95.57 -13.48 8.12
C SER A 6 -94.80 -13.53 6.79
N GLY A 7 -95.33 -12.93 5.72
CA GLY A 7 -94.66 -12.84 4.42
C GLY A 7 -93.47 -11.88 4.39
N VAL A 8 -93.48 -10.82 5.21
CA VAL A 8 -92.42 -9.80 5.25
C VAL A 8 -91.16 -10.35 5.93
N SER A 9 -91.33 -11.18 6.96
CA SER A 9 -90.21 -11.82 7.67
C SER A 9 -89.37 -12.75 6.78
N VAL A 10 -90.03 -13.53 5.90
CA VAL A 10 -89.34 -14.45 4.98
C VAL A 10 -88.53 -13.69 3.93
N ILE A 11 -89.07 -12.59 3.41
CA ILE A 11 -88.37 -11.74 2.42
C ILE A 11 -87.16 -11.06 3.05
N ILE A 12 -87.29 -10.54 4.28
CA ILE A 12 -86.15 -9.92 4.98
C ILE A 12 -85.08 -10.97 5.31
N GLY A 13 -85.48 -12.16 5.77
CA GLY A 13 -84.55 -13.25 6.09
C GLY A 13 -83.75 -13.73 4.89
N THR A 14 -84.40 -13.92 3.74
CA THR A 14 -83.73 -14.32 2.49
C THR A 14 -82.79 -13.22 1.96
N LEU A 15 -83.19 -11.95 2.06
CA LEU A 15 -82.37 -10.82 1.61
C LEU A 15 -81.14 -10.62 2.51
N MET A 16 -81.27 -10.81 3.84
CA MET A 16 -80.13 -10.82 4.76
C MET A 16 -79.16 -11.97 4.47
N LEU A 17 -79.68 -13.18 4.18
CA LEU A 17 -78.85 -14.34 3.84
C LEU A 17 -78.02 -14.06 2.58
N ILE A 18 -78.67 -13.55 1.52
CA ILE A 18 -77.99 -13.19 0.27
C ILE A 18 -76.88 -12.17 0.54
N LEU A 19 -77.18 -11.11 1.29
CA LEU A 19 -76.18 -10.09 1.62
C LEU A 19 -74.98 -10.66 2.38
N ILE A 20 -75.22 -11.48 3.41
CA ILE A 20 -74.16 -12.13 4.18
C ILE A 20 -73.30 -13.02 3.27
N THR A 21 -73.92 -13.80 2.38
CA THR A 21 -73.17 -14.66 1.45
C THR A 21 -72.33 -13.87 0.46
N ILE A 22 -72.82 -12.73 -0.06
CA ILE A 22 -72.06 -11.86 -0.97
C ILE A 22 -70.87 -11.22 -0.25
N ILE A 23 -71.06 -10.75 0.99
CA ILE A 23 -69.98 -10.18 1.80
C ILE A 23 -68.93 -11.24 2.11
N ALA A 24 -69.36 -12.43 2.54
CA ALA A 24 -68.46 -13.55 2.84
C ALA A 24 -67.67 -14.00 1.59
N ALA A 25 -68.33 -14.15 0.44
CA ALA A 25 -67.70 -14.53 -0.82
C ALA A 25 -66.71 -13.47 -1.32
N SER A 26 -67.05 -12.19 -1.20
CA SER A 26 -66.16 -11.08 -1.58
C SER A 26 -64.94 -11.00 -0.66
N GLY A 27 -65.12 -11.21 0.65
CA GLY A 27 -64.03 -11.29 1.61
C GLY A 27 -63.06 -12.45 1.32
N LEU A 28 -63.61 -13.63 1.02
CA LEU A 28 -62.80 -14.80 0.63
C LEU A 28 -62.03 -14.54 -0.68
N ALA A 29 -62.68 -13.93 -1.68
CA ALA A 29 -62.03 -13.63 -2.95
C ALA A 29 -60.85 -12.65 -2.81
N LEU A 30 -61.00 -11.60 -1.99
CA LEU A 30 -59.91 -10.67 -1.66
C LEU A 30 -58.77 -11.37 -0.92
N MET A 31 -59.09 -12.27 0.02
CA MET A 31 -58.08 -13.05 0.75
C MET A 31 -57.31 -13.99 -0.19
N VAL A 32 -58.00 -14.73 -1.06
CA VAL A 32 -57.37 -15.65 -2.03
C VAL A 32 -56.49 -14.87 -3.02
N SER A 33 -56.97 -13.73 -3.52
CA SER A 33 -56.19 -12.86 -4.42
C SER A 33 -54.91 -12.33 -3.74
N GLY A 34 -55.01 -11.92 -2.47
CA GLY A 34 -53.85 -11.53 -1.67
C GLY A 34 -52.84 -12.67 -1.51
N MET A 35 -53.31 -13.86 -1.13
CA MET A 35 -52.45 -15.04 -0.97
C MET A 35 -51.78 -15.48 -2.29
N GLN A 36 -52.50 -15.43 -3.42
CA GLN A 36 -51.93 -15.76 -4.72
C GLN A 36 -50.86 -14.76 -5.15
N LYS A 37 -51.08 -13.46 -4.90
CA LYS A 37 -50.09 -12.42 -5.17
C LYS A 37 -48.83 -12.63 -4.33
N GLU A 38 -48.96 -12.86 -3.04
CA GLU A 38 -47.81 -13.13 -2.15
C GLU A 38 -47.07 -14.42 -2.53
N ALA A 39 -47.80 -15.48 -2.91
CA ALA A 39 -47.20 -16.72 -3.37
C ALA A 39 -46.41 -16.52 -4.67
N MET A 40 -46.97 -15.80 -5.64
CA MET A 40 -46.31 -15.47 -6.91
C MET A 40 -45.09 -14.58 -6.69
N GLU A 41 -45.17 -13.55 -5.84
CA GLU A 41 -44.03 -12.70 -5.49
C GLU A 41 -42.93 -13.50 -4.79
N ARG A 42 -43.29 -14.43 -3.91
CA ARG A 42 -42.34 -15.32 -3.24
C ARG A 42 -41.68 -16.29 -4.20
N GLU A 43 -42.42 -16.94 -5.09
CA GLU A 43 -41.86 -17.84 -6.11
C GLU A 43 -40.95 -17.06 -7.07
N SER A 44 -41.35 -15.86 -7.49
CA SER A 44 -40.51 -14.99 -8.31
C SER A 44 -39.23 -14.59 -7.59
N HIS A 45 -39.29 -14.28 -6.29
CA HIS A 45 -38.11 -13.95 -5.50
C HIS A 45 -37.18 -15.16 -5.34
N LEU A 46 -37.72 -16.34 -5.04
CA LEU A 46 -36.94 -17.58 -4.94
C LEU A 46 -36.27 -17.91 -6.27
N ALA A 47 -36.99 -17.81 -7.38
CA ALA A 47 -36.42 -18.01 -8.71
C ALA A 47 -35.33 -16.97 -9.04
N ALA A 48 -35.48 -15.71 -8.63
CA ALA A 48 -34.45 -14.70 -8.82
C ALA A 48 -33.19 -15.00 -7.98
N VAL A 49 -33.37 -15.45 -6.73
CA VAL A 49 -32.29 -15.87 -5.84
C VAL A 49 -31.54 -17.07 -6.43
N GLU A 50 -32.26 -18.10 -6.88
CA GLU A 50 -31.69 -19.31 -7.45
C GLU A 50 -30.96 -19.08 -8.77
N ASN A 51 -31.41 -18.11 -9.56
CA ASN A 51 -30.80 -17.79 -10.84
C ASN A 51 -29.69 -16.74 -10.76
N GLU A 52 -29.40 -16.17 -9.58
CA GLU A 52 -28.31 -15.20 -9.45
C GLU A 52 -26.95 -15.91 -9.38
N ASN A 53 -26.10 -15.63 -10.36
CA ASN A 53 -24.78 -16.21 -10.53
C ASN A 53 -23.75 -15.11 -10.73
N LEU A 54 -23.17 -14.62 -9.63
CA LEU A 54 -21.98 -13.78 -9.65
C LEU A 54 -20.74 -14.62 -9.42
N ARG A 55 -19.62 -14.19 -9.98
CA ARG A 55 -18.31 -14.78 -9.73
C ARG A 55 -17.29 -13.69 -9.46
N ILE A 56 -16.52 -13.87 -8.40
CA ILE A 56 -15.32 -13.07 -8.14
C ILE A 56 -14.23 -13.68 -9.02
N ILE A 57 -13.79 -12.97 -10.06
CA ILE A 57 -12.94 -13.56 -11.11
C ILE A 57 -11.45 -13.31 -10.88
N SER A 58 -11.09 -12.15 -10.35
CA SER A 58 -9.70 -11.77 -10.06
C SER A 58 -9.65 -10.74 -8.94
N ILE A 59 -8.46 -10.62 -8.37
CA ILE A 59 -8.04 -9.51 -7.52
C ILE A 59 -6.78 -8.89 -8.10
N ASP A 60 -6.54 -7.63 -7.75
CA ASP A 60 -5.30 -6.90 -8.03
C ASP A 60 -4.93 -6.13 -6.73
N PRO A 61 -4.18 -6.78 -5.82
CA PRO A 61 -3.75 -6.17 -4.58
C PRO A 61 -2.58 -5.21 -4.81
N VAL A 62 -2.62 -4.05 -4.15
CA VAL A 62 -1.58 -3.01 -4.27
C VAL A 62 -0.89 -2.85 -2.92
N GLY A 63 0.43 -2.99 -2.90
CA GLY A 63 1.26 -2.88 -1.70
C GLY A 63 1.13 -1.53 -1.00
N ASN A 64 1.25 -1.53 0.33
CA ASN A 64 1.25 -0.31 1.13
C ASN A 64 2.62 0.36 1.05
N SER A 65 2.68 1.62 0.61
CA SER A 65 3.93 2.36 0.46
C SER A 65 4.69 2.57 1.77
N THR A 66 3.98 2.57 2.91
CA THR A 66 4.58 2.74 4.25
C THR A 66 5.06 1.40 4.81
N TYR A 67 4.35 0.32 4.51
CA TYR A 67 4.60 -1.02 5.03
C TYR A 67 4.59 -2.01 3.86
N PRO A 68 5.72 -2.24 3.17
CA PRO A 68 5.75 -3.00 1.91
C PRO A 68 5.37 -4.48 2.07
N THR A 69 5.38 -5.01 3.28
CA THR A 69 4.92 -6.38 3.61
C THR A 69 3.40 -6.48 3.81
N GLN A 70 2.68 -5.37 3.68
CA GLN A 70 1.23 -5.29 3.83
C GLN A 70 0.58 -4.76 2.56
N TRP A 71 -0.62 -5.22 2.29
CA TRP A 71 -1.47 -4.63 1.26
C TRP A 71 -2.02 -3.27 1.73
N GLY A 72 -2.07 -2.30 0.82
CA GLY A 72 -2.67 -0.98 1.04
C GLY A 72 -4.06 -0.85 0.44
N SER A 73 -4.32 -1.57 -0.64
CA SER A 73 -5.64 -1.67 -1.27
C SER A 73 -5.78 -2.98 -2.04
N VAL A 74 -7.02 -3.37 -2.34
CA VAL A 74 -7.31 -4.50 -3.23
C VAL A 74 -8.39 -4.08 -4.22
N ASN A 75 -8.10 -4.20 -5.51
CA ASN A 75 -9.11 -4.11 -6.55
C ASN A 75 -9.71 -5.49 -6.79
N VAL A 76 -11.03 -5.59 -6.81
CA VAL A 76 -11.77 -6.85 -6.92
C VAL A 76 -12.63 -6.80 -8.17
N THR A 77 -12.42 -7.73 -9.11
CA THR A 77 -13.29 -7.82 -10.30
C THR A 77 -14.38 -8.87 -10.10
N ILE A 78 -15.62 -8.42 -10.18
CA ILE A 78 -16.82 -9.26 -10.07
C ILE A 78 -17.46 -9.36 -11.44
N MET A 79 -17.71 -10.58 -11.90
CA MET A 79 -18.43 -10.88 -13.14
C MET A 79 -19.85 -11.33 -12.82
N ASN A 80 -20.82 -10.75 -13.53
CA ASN A 80 -22.21 -11.16 -13.47
C ASN A 80 -22.54 -12.06 -14.66
N LEU A 81 -22.87 -13.32 -14.39
CA LEU A 81 -23.26 -14.30 -15.41
C LEU A 81 -24.77 -14.32 -15.69
N ASN A 82 -25.52 -13.44 -15.04
CA ASN A 82 -26.96 -13.33 -15.21
C ASN A 82 -27.32 -12.49 -16.44
N ILE A 83 -28.56 -12.69 -16.89
CA ILE A 83 -29.18 -11.86 -17.93
C ILE A 83 -29.69 -10.50 -17.42
N ALA A 84 -29.68 -10.30 -16.10
CA ALA A 84 -30.14 -9.08 -15.44
C ALA A 84 -29.03 -8.51 -14.54
N ASP A 85 -29.10 -7.21 -14.31
CA ASP A 85 -28.17 -6.50 -13.42
C ASP A 85 -28.29 -7.02 -11.98
N SER A 86 -27.15 -7.10 -11.29
CA SER A 86 -27.09 -7.47 -9.87
C SER A 86 -26.64 -6.28 -9.04
N HIS A 87 -27.21 -6.12 -7.85
CA HIS A 87 -26.83 -5.06 -6.92
C HIS A 87 -26.04 -5.64 -5.75
N VAL A 88 -24.82 -5.16 -5.52
CA VAL A 88 -24.02 -5.57 -4.36
C VAL A 88 -24.39 -4.70 -3.16
N THR A 89 -24.80 -5.35 -2.08
CA THR A 89 -25.21 -4.71 -0.82
C THR A 89 -24.03 -4.61 0.15
N ALA A 90 -23.18 -5.63 0.21
CA ALA A 90 -22.00 -5.64 1.05
C ALA A 90 -20.86 -6.40 0.37
N ILE A 91 -19.64 -5.99 0.68
CA ILE A 91 -18.42 -6.69 0.32
C ILE A 91 -17.58 -6.84 1.59
N SER A 92 -16.96 -7.99 1.78
CA SER A 92 -16.06 -8.25 2.91
C SER A 92 -14.70 -8.74 2.41
N LEU A 93 -13.67 -8.36 3.15
CA LEU A 93 -12.29 -8.78 2.97
C LEU A 93 -11.83 -9.45 4.27
N ASN A 94 -11.45 -10.72 4.21
CA ASN A 94 -11.03 -11.51 5.37
C ASN A 94 -12.03 -11.42 6.56
N GLY A 95 -13.33 -11.38 6.24
CA GLY A 95 -14.42 -11.30 7.22
C GLY A 95 -14.75 -9.89 7.71
N MET A 96 -14.02 -8.85 7.29
CA MET A 96 -14.33 -7.45 7.60
C MET A 96 -15.15 -6.82 6.49
N HIS A 97 -16.34 -6.32 6.81
CA HIS A 97 -17.21 -5.67 5.84
C HIS A 97 -16.76 -4.24 5.53
N ALA A 98 -16.68 -3.90 4.25
CA ALA A 98 -16.41 -2.54 3.83
C ALA A 98 -17.66 -1.66 4.04
N MET A 99 -17.47 -0.52 4.70
CA MET A 99 -18.46 0.53 4.91
C MET A 99 -18.64 1.39 3.67
N ASN A 100 -17.53 1.81 3.05
CA ASN A 100 -17.52 2.63 1.85
C ASN A 100 -16.45 2.12 0.89
N TYR A 101 -16.72 2.11 -0.40
CA TYR A 101 -15.75 1.69 -1.43
C TYR A 101 -16.00 2.43 -2.74
N ARG A 102 -15.08 2.29 -3.70
CA ARG A 102 -15.23 2.85 -5.05
C ARG A 102 -15.38 1.72 -6.06
N ALA A 103 -15.87 2.05 -7.25
CA ALA A 103 -15.91 1.10 -8.35
C ALA A 103 -15.53 1.79 -9.65
N ASN A 104 -14.94 1.03 -10.56
CA ASN A 104 -14.60 1.48 -11.90
C ASN A 104 -15.75 1.20 -12.86
N ASP A 105 -15.92 2.04 -13.86
CA ASP A 105 -16.83 1.91 -14.98
C ASP A 105 -16.37 0.81 -15.96
N ALA A 106 -17.11 0.63 -17.05
CA ALA A 106 -16.77 -0.39 -18.06
C ALA A 106 -15.49 -0.07 -18.85
N SER A 107 -15.00 1.17 -18.78
CA SER A 107 -13.76 1.63 -19.41
C SER A 107 -12.53 1.41 -18.52
N GLY A 108 -12.74 1.04 -17.25
CA GLY A 108 -11.69 0.94 -16.23
C GLY A 108 -11.41 2.25 -15.49
N ASP A 109 -12.14 3.32 -15.78
CA ASP A 109 -12.04 4.58 -15.06
C ASP A 109 -12.94 4.57 -13.83
N LEU A 110 -12.66 5.37 -12.80
CA LEU A 110 -13.56 5.47 -11.64
C LEU A 110 -14.97 5.89 -12.08
N ASP A 111 -16.02 5.32 -11.48
CA ASP A 111 -17.40 5.78 -11.72
C ASP A 111 -17.55 7.25 -11.30
N TYR A 112 -18.12 8.09 -12.15
CA TYR A 112 -18.41 9.50 -11.83
C TYR A 112 -19.92 9.78 -11.80
N TYR A 113 -20.36 10.60 -10.83
CA TYR A 113 -21.69 11.20 -10.78
C TYR A 113 -21.55 12.69 -10.57
N LYS A 114 -22.00 13.49 -11.54
CA LYS A 114 -21.87 14.96 -11.55
C LYS A 114 -20.43 15.43 -11.33
N GLU A 115 -19.45 14.81 -11.99
CA GLU A 115 -18.01 15.13 -11.87
C GLU A 115 -17.34 14.66 -10.57
N TYR A 116 -18.04 13.90 -9.73
CA TYR A 116 -17.49 13.32 -8.49
C TYR A 116 -17.33 11.80 -8.60
N PRO A 117 -16.19 11.23 -8.14
CA PRO A 117 -16.05 9.79 -8.06
C PRO A 117 -17.10 9.18 -7.13
N VAL A 118 -17.92 8.24 -7.58
CA VAL A 118 -19.01 7.68 -6.77
C VAL A 118 -18.44 6.82 -5.64
N GLY A 119 -18.77 7.19 -4.40
CA GLY A 119 -18.64 6.32 -3.24
C GLY A 119 -19.85 5.38 -3.16
N TYR A 120 -19.61 4.11 -2.92
CA TYR A 120 -20.64 3.10 -2.75
C TYR A 120 -20.66 2.60 -1.31
N ASN A 121 -21.86 2.23 -0.83
CA ASN A 121 -22.09 1.66 0.50
C ASN A 121 -23.42 0.89 0.54
N PHE A 122 -23.86 0.43 1.73
CA PHE A 122 -25.10 -0.32 1.86
C PHE A 122 -26.37 0.42 1.39
N LYS A 123 -26.36 1.76 1.43
CA LYS A 123 -27.46 2.62 0.96
C LYS A 123 -27.34 2.98 -0.52
N LYS A 124 -26.11 3.12 -1.03
CA LYS A 124 -25.80 3.35 -2.45
C LYS A 124 -25.05 2.13 -2.99
N ARG A 125 -25.81 1.12 -3.43
CA ARG A 125 -25.31 -0.16 -3.92
C ARG A 125 -24.64 -0.01 -5.29
N VAL A 126 -23.54 -0.71 -5.50
CA VAL A 126 -22.93 -0.82 -6.83
C VAL A 126 -23.74 -1.79 -7.70
N VAL A 127 -23.85 -1.48 -8.99
CA VAL A 127 -24.52 -2.31 -9.99
C VAL A 127 -23.45 -3.07 -10.77
N VAL A 128 -23.55 -4.39 -10.82
CA VAL A 128 -22.77 -5.23 -11.72
C VAL A 128 -23.65 -5.56 -12.93
N PRO A 129 -23.34 -5.01 -14.12
CA PRO A 129 -24.22 -5.11 -15.28
C PRO A 129 -24.41 -6.55 -15.73
N ALA A 130 -25.57 -6.87 -16.29
CA ALA A 130 -25.88 -8.17 -16.88
C ALA A 130 -24.81 -8.62 -17.88
N ALA A 131 -24.36 -9.88 -17.79
CA ALA A 131 -23.31 -10.45 -18.63
C ALA A 131 -22.01 -9.61 -18.70
N GLY A 132 -21.76 -8.76 -17.70
CA GLY A 132 -20.61 -7.86 -17.63
C GLY A 132 -19.81 -8.05 -16.35
N SER A 133 -18.77 -7.26 -16.21
CA SER A 133 -17.97 -7.20 -14.99
C SER A 133 -17.93 -5.79 -14.41
N LYS A 134 -17.61 -5.71 -13.12
CA LYS A 134 -17.40 -4.46 -12.40
C LYS A 134 -16.22 -4.65 -11.47
N GLU A 135 -15.28 -3.71 -11.50
CA GLU A 135 -14.15 -3.68 -10.58
C GLU A 135 -14.48 -2.79 -9.38
N ILE A 136 -14.22 -3.28 -8.17
CA ILE A 136 -14.46 -2.62 -6.90
C ILE A 136 -13.13 -2.37 -6.21
N CYS A 137 -12.83 -1.12 -5.88
CA CYS A 137 -11.60 -0.71 -5.23
C CYS A 137 -11.80 -0.60 -3.70
N LEU A 138 -11.12 -1.46 -2.95
CA LEU A 138 -11.12 -1.48 -1.48
C LEU A 138 -9.82 -0.84 -0.96
N ASN A 139 -9.85 0.44 -0.61
CA ASN A 139 -8.67 1.16 -0.11
C ASN A 139 -8.59 1.12 1.42
N PHE A 140 -7.55 0.54 2.01
CA PHE A 140 -7.54 0.27 3.46
C PHE A 140 -7.46 1.54 4.31
N PRO A 141 -6.58 2.53 4.02
CA PRO A 141 -6.51 3.81 4.72
C PRO A 141 -7.74 4.72 4.55
N GLY A 142 -8.80 4.21 3.94
CA GLY A 142 -9.97 4.99 3.54
C GLY A 142 -9.83 5.59 2.15
N THR A 143 -10.94 6.06 1.62
CA THR A 143 -11.01 6.74 0.34
C THR A 143 -10.92 8.25 0.56
N VAL A 144 -9.92 8.88 -0.06
CA VAL A 144 -9.78 10.34 -0.11
C VAL A 144 -10.22 10.83 -1.48
N ILE A 145 -11.22 11.71 -1.51
CA ILE A 145 -11.72 12.38 -2.71
C ILE A 145 -11.40 13.86 -2.58
N ASN A 146 -10.51 14.34 -3.45
CA ASN A 146 -10.22 15.77 -3.58
C ASN A 146 -11.03 16.32 -4.76
N THR A 147 -11.81 17.36 -4.49
CA THR A 147 -12.60 18.07 -5.50
C THR A 147 -12.48 19.56 -5.30
N SER A 148 -12.78 20.37 -6.31
CA SER A 148 -12.73 21.81 -6.14
C SER A 148 -13.83 22.52 -6.92
N GLU A 149 -14.24 23.66 -6.40
CA GLU A 149 -15.01 24.66 -7.13
C GLU A 149 -14.00 25.61 -7.77
N ASN A 150 -13.71 25.35 -9.04
CA ASN A 150 -12.86 26.20 -9.86
C ASN A 150 -13.75 27.13 -10.69
N GLY A 151 -13.31 28.37 -10.89
CA GLY A 151 -13.96 29.27 -11.86
C GLY A 151 -14.49 30.56 -11.26
N ASN A 152 -13.67 31.23 -10.46
CA ASN A 152 -13.92 32.59 -10.01
C ASN A 152 -15.27 32.71 -9.29
N ILE A 153 -15.42 31.99 -8.17
CA ILE A 153 -16.54 32.23 -7.27
C ILE A 153 -16.44 33.70 -6.83
N THR A 154 -17.24 34.55 -7.44
CA THR A 154 -17.32 35.96 -7.12
C THR A 154 -18.45 36.15 -6.12
N PHE A 155 -18.13 36.78 -5.00
CA PHE A 155 -19.11 37.15 -3.99
C PHE A 155 -19.72 38.52 -4.30
N ALA A 156 -19.74 38.94 -5.57
CA ALA A 156 -20.15 40.29 -6.01
C ALA A 156 -21.59 40.66 -5.61
N ILE A 157 -22.44 39.66 -5.35
CA ILE A 157 -23.83 39.84 -4.92
C ILE A 157 -23.91 40.20 -3.42
N TRP A 158 -22.81 40.11 -2.67
CA TRP A 158 -22.81 40.27 -1.22
C TRP A 158 -22.43 41.69 -0.83
N THR A 159 -23.35 42.39 -0.15
CA THR A 159 -23.04 43.63 0.55
C THR A 159 -22.43 43.30 1.91
N ASN A 160 -21.53 44.15 2.40
CA ASN A 160 -20.68 43.90 3.57
C ASN A 160 -21.45 43.97 4.91
N ASP A 161 -22.77 43.82 4.87
CA ASP A 161 -23.72 44.24 5.91
C ASP A 161 -24.55 43.01 6.32
N SER A 162 -24.18 42.46 7.46
CA SER A 162 -24.37 41.07 7.89
C SER A 162 -25.77 40.70 8.41
N ALA A 163 -26.85 41.01 7.71
CA ALA A 163 -28.21 40.70 8.22
C ALA A 163 -29.05 39.72 7.39
N ASN A 164 -28.77 39.51 6.10
CA ASN A 164 -29.61 38.67 5.23
C ASN A 164 -28.85 38.16 4.00
N SER A 165 -27.65 37.61 4.16
CA SER A 165 -26.94 37.03 3.03
C SER A 165 -27.65 35.74 2.60
N ASN A 166 -28.28 35.80 1.42
CA ASN A 166 -28.81 34.61 0.77
C ASN A 166 -27.65 33.60 0.62
N PRO A 167 -27.78 32.38 1.16
CA PRO A 167 -26.76 31.36 1.04
C PRO A 167 -26.39 31.15 -0.45
N ILE A 168 -25.10 31.17 -0.79
CA ILE A 168 -24.65 30.75 -2.12
C ILE A 168 -24.62 29.23 -2.13
N ARG A 169 -25.34 28.65 -3.10
CA ARG A 169 -25.25 27.23 -3.42
C ARG A 169 -23.98 26.96 -4.20
N LEU A 170 -23.16 26.07 -3.67
CA LEU A 170 -21.97 25.56 -4.32
C LEU A 170 -22.35 24.27 -5.07
N PRO A 171 -22.41 24.29 -6.42
CA PRO A 171 -22.89 23.16 -7.21
C PRO A 171 -22.06 21.89 -7.03
N ASN A 172 -20.77 22.04 -6.76
CA ASN A 172 -19.78 21.00 -6.53
C ASN A 172 -19.44 20.88 -5.02
N HIS A 173 -20.35 21.27 -4.13
CA HIS A 173 -20.14 20.93 -2.72
C HIS A 173 -20.29 19.42 -2.51
N PRO A 174 -19.39 18.73 -1.74
CA PRO A 174 -19.47 17.28 -1.54
C PRO A 174 -20.83 16.79 -1.05
N ARG A 175 -21.56 17.57 -0.23
CA ARG A 175 -22.93 17.22 0.23
C ARG A 175 -23.99 17.19 -0.87
N VAL A 176 -23.76 17.83 -2.01
CA VAL A 176 -24.66 17.77 -3.19
C VAL A 176 -24.62 16.38 -3.82
N VAL A 177 -23.44 15.75 -3.81
CA VAL A 177 -23.20 14.41 -4.38
C VAL A 177 -23.35 13.32 -3.31
N TYR A 178 -22.86 13.58 -2.10
CA TYR A 178 -22.90 12.68 -0.94
C TYR A 178 -23.85 13.22 0.13
N PRO A 179 -25.17 13.11 -0.07
CA PRO A 179 -26.14 13.57 0.91
C PRO A 179 -25.96 12.76 2.21
N TYR A 180 -26.07 13.44 3.35
CA TYR A 180 -25.88 12.86 4.68
C TYR A 180 -26.74 11.59 4.92
N VAL A 181 -27.94 11.54 4.33
CA VAL A 181 -28.83 10.38 4.43
C VAL A 181 -28.17 9.12 3.89
N LEU A 182 -27.39 9.23 2.81
CA LEU A 182 -26.69 8.12 2.18
C LEU A 182 -25.29 7.90 2.76
N TYR A 183 -24.61 8.96 3.22
CA TYR A 183 -23.23 8.91 3.73
C TYR A 183 -23.13 9.61 5.09
N PRO A 184 -23.61 8.97 6.17
CA PRO A 184 -23.57 9.56 7.51
C PRO A 184 -22.15 9.71 8.04
N ASP A 185 -21.25 8.79 7.69
CA ASP A 185 -19.88 8.70 8.20
C ASP A 185 -18.87 9.52 7.37
N MET A 186 -19.35 10.25 6.36
CA MET A 186 -18.50 11.10 5.53
C MET A 186 -17.97 12.29 6.33
N VAL A 187 -16.65 12.38 6.43
CA VAL A 187 -15.93 13.55 6.94
C VAL A 187 -15.42 14.36 5.74
N TYR A 188 -15.56 15.68 5.79
CA TYR A 188 -14.98 16.55 4.77
C TYR A 188 -14.37 17.78 5.42
N SER A 189 -13.32 18.29 4.76
CA SER A 189 -12.69 19.58 5.08
C SER A 189 -12.64 20.42 3.81
N ALA A 190 -12.88 21.72 3.94
CA ALA A 190 -12.76 22.68 2.86
C ALA A 190 -11.56 23.60 3.11
N THR A 191 -10.87 23.99 2.04
CA THR A 191 -9.83 25.01 2.02
C THR A 191 -10.22 26.05 0.98
N VAL A 192 -10.35 27.30 1.41
CA VAL A 192 -10.71 28.43 0.55
C VAL A 192 -9.45 29.23 0.26
N ARG A 193 -9.13 29.45 -1.01
CA ARG A 193 -7.95 30.19 -1.48
C ARG A 193 -8.38 31.45 -2.22
N ASN A 194 -7.82 32.60 -1.86
CA ASN A 194 -7.99 33.84 -2.63
C ASN A 194 -7.13 33.76 -3.90
N VAL A 195 -7.77 33.91 -5.07
CA VAL A 195 -7.11 33.86 -6.38
C VAL A 195 -6.43 35.19 -6.72
N THR A 196 -6.98 36.31 -6.25
CA THR A 196 -6.43 37.66 -6.50
C THR A 196 -5.17 37.98 -5.69
N ASP A 197 -5.02 37.39 -4.50
CA ASP A 197 -3.81 37.48 -3.69
C ASP A 197 -3.11 36.11 -3.66
N ALA A 198 -2.05 35.95 -4.48
CA ALA A 198 -1.30 34.70 -4.58
C ALA A 198 -0.64 34.24 -3.25
N SER A 199 -0.66 35.06 -2.20
CA SER A 199 -0.32 34.67 -0.84
C SER A 199 -1.42 33.80 -0.24
N ASN A 200 -1.26 32.48 -0.38
CA ASN A 200 -2.13 31.42 0.15
C ASN A 200 -2.66 31.71 1.56
N ILE A 201 -3.95 32.04 1.68
CA ILE A 201 -4.65 31.95 2.97
C ILE A 201 -5.25 30.55 3.05
N THR A 202 -4.67 29.66 3.86
CA THR A 202 -5.24 28.35 4.15
C THR A 202 -6.23 28.48 5.30
N VAL A 203 -7.49 28.87 5.05
CA VAL A 203 -8.49 28.93 6.13
C VAL A 203 -9.05 27.52 6.38
N ILE A 204 -8.45 26.81 7.33
CA ILE A 204 -8.94 25.52 7.82
C ILE A 204 -10.03 25.78 8.85
N HIS A 205 -11.30 25.75 8.44
CA HIS A 205 -12.53 25.48 9.22
C HIS A 205 -12.67 25.92 10.70
N ARG A 206 -11.84 26.83 11.24
CA ARG A 206 -11.84 27.24 12.65
C ARG A 206 -11.89 28.76 12.85
N ASP A 207 -11.59 29.55 11.83
CA ASP A 207 -11.50 31.00 12.00
C ASP A 207 -12.70 31.68 11.34
N GLY A 208 -13.81 31.73 12.09
CA GLY A 208 -14.82 32.81 12.17
C GLY A 208 -15.45 33.46 10.93
N ASN A 209 -14.93 33.27 9.71
CA ASN A 209 -15.17 34.14 8.55
C ASN A 209 -16.29 33.63 7.66
N TYR A 210 -16.55 32.32 7.64
CA TYR A 210 -17.74 31.73 7.04
C TYR A 210 -18.28 30.58 7.88
N THR A 211 -19.57 30.34 7.73
CA THR A 211 -20.24 29.10 8.09
C THR A 211 -20.64 28.38 6.82
N MET A 212 -20.58 27.05 6.86
CA MET A 212 -21.07 26.20 5.80
C MET A 212 -22.15 25.32 6.39
N ASP A 213 -23.35 25.40 5.85
CA ASP A 213 -24.46 24.59 6.34
C ASP A 213 -24.35 23.15 5.84
N ARG A 214 -25.17 22.26 6.42
CA ARG A 214 -25.20 20.83 6.05
C ARG A 214 -25.65 20.57 4.61
N THR A 215 -26.24 21.56 3.95
CA THR A 215 -26.68 21.48 2.55
C THR A 215 -25.62 21.97 1.57
N GLY A 216 -24.47 22.41 2.07
CA GLY A 216 -23.37 22.91 1.25
C GLY A 216 -23.50 24.37 0.86
N ASN A 217 -24.38 25.12 1.51
CA ASN A 217 -24.40 26.56 1.32
C ASN A 217 -23.33 27.23 2.18
N ILE A 218 -22.68 28.24 1.64
CA ILE A 218 -21.76 29.10 2.40
C ILE A 218 -22.47 30.39 2.79
N THR A 219 -22.25 30.80 4.03
CA THR A 219 -22.63 32.10 4.59
C THR A 219 -21.37 32.73 5.20
N LEU A 220 -20.89 33.87 4.69
CA LEU A 220 -19.80 34.61 5.35
C LEU A 220 -20.35 35.30 6.60
N ASN A 221 -19.56 35.27 7.66
CA ASN A 221 -19.81 36.05 8.86
C ASN A 221 -19.13 37.40 8.65
N GLY A 222 -19.91 38.48 8.62
CA GLY A 222 -19.42 39.83 8.29
C GLY A 222 -18.34 40.38 9.22
N SER A 223 -17.76 41.49 8.78
CA SER A 223 -16.53 42.15 9.25
C SER A 223 -16.48 42.59 10.72
N ALA A 224 -17.55 42.47 11.51
CA ALA A 224 -17.53 42.81 12.94
C ALA A 224 -16.52 41.95 13.75
N TYR A 225 -16.05 40.84 13.19
CA TYR A 225 -15.09 39.93 13.81
C TYR A 225 -13.77 39.72 13.01
N GLY A 226 -13.46 40.60 12.05
CA GLY A 226 -12.11 40.64 11.44
C GLY A 226 -11.81 39.61 10.33
N GLY A 227 -12.81 39.20 9.54
CA GLY A 227 -12.58 38.30 8.41
C GLY A 227 -11.93 38.95 7.18
N THR A 228 -11.05 38.20 6.50
CA THR A 228 -10.25 38.62 5.33
C THR A 228 -10.90 38.38 3.96
N ILE A 229 -12.12 37.83 3.93
CA ILE A 229 -12.83 37.54 2.67
C ILE A 229 -13.60 38.79 2.23
N THR A 230 -13.21 39.38 1.10
CA THR A 230 -13.89 40.53 0.47
C THR A 230 -14.72 40.08 -0.74
N ASN A 231 -15.77 40.84 -1.05
CA ASN A 231 -16.67 40.59 -2.17
C ASN A 231 -16.08 40.91 -3.57
N SER A 232 -14.90 41.55 -3.60
CA SER A 232 -14.19 41.96 -4.82
C SER A 232 -13.09 40.99 -5.27
N SER A 233 -12.84 39.94 -4.49
CA SER A 233 -11.83 38.91 -4.81
C SER A 233 -12.50 37.65 -5.36
N GLU A 234 -11.75 36.92 -6.16
CA GLU A 234 -12.11 35.60 -6.65
C GLU A 234 -11.53 34.53 -5.73
N TYR A 235 -12.26 33.43 -5.53
CA TYR A 235 -11.84 32.37 -4.63
C TYR A 235 -12.00 31.00 -5.28
N ASP A 236 -11.02 30.13 -5.01
CA ASP A 236 -11.10 28.70 -5.29
C ASP A 236 -11.38 27.97 -3.98
N ILE A 237 -12.32 27.04 -4.00
CA ILE A 237 -12.63 26.21 -2.83
C ILE A 237 -12.24 24.77 -3.15
N THR A 238 -11.29 24.23 -2.41
CA THR A 238 -10.89 22.83 -2.50
C THR A 238 -11.50 22.05 -1.34
N TYR A 239 -12.18 20.95 -1.64
CA TYR A 239 -12.69 20.00 -0.66
C TYR A 239 -11.82 18.76 -0.65
N LYS A 240 -11.51 18.30 0.55
CA LYS A 240 -10.99 16.97 0.83
C LYS A 240 -12.05 16.20 1.59
N THR A 241 -12.64 15.21 0.94
CA THR A 241 -13.66 14.32 1.53
C THR A 241 -13.00 12.97 1.81
N THR A 242 -13.18 12.46 3.01
CA THR A 242 -12.61 11.18 3.47
C THR A 242 -13.72 10.24 3.89
N PHE A 243 -13.65 9.00 3.41
CA PHE A 243 -14.53 7.91 3.81
C PHE A 243 -13.67 6.78 4.38
N ASP A 244 -14.00 6.32 5.58
CA ASP A 244 -13.40 5.09 6.08
C ASP A 244 -13.97 3.90 5.31
N THR A 245 -13.08 3.07 4.77
CA THR A 245 -13.47 1.87 4.03
C THR A 245 -13.90 0.78 4.98
N PHE A 246 -13.31 0.69 6.17
CA PHE A 246 -13.61 -0.30 7.20
C PHE A 246 -13.77 0.38 8.57
N THR A 247 -14.46 -0.28 9.51
CA THR A 247 -14.61 0.20 10.90
C THR A 247 -13.27 0.37 11.63
N SER A 248 -12.30 -0.45 11.25
CA SER A 248 -10.93 -0.48 11.76
C SER A 248 -10.00 -0.76 10.60
N LEU A 249 -8.81 -0.17 10.63
CA LEU A 249 -7.83 -0.36 9.56
C LEU A 249 -7.43 -1.84 9.49
N PRO A 250 -7.72 -2.56 8.39
CA PRO A 250 -7.35 -3.96 8.28
C PRO A 250 -5.82 -4.06 8.10
N THR A 251 -5.19 -4.94 8.87
CA THR A 251 -3.81 -5.35 8.64
C THR A 251 -3.84 -6.64 7.85
N VAL A 252 -3.44 -6.59 6.58
CA VAL A 252 -3.43 -7.77 5.70
C VAL A 252 -2.04 -7.90 5.11
N TYR A 253 -1.36 -9.00 5.42
CA TYR A 253 0.00 -9.23 4.97
C TYR A 253 0.04 -9.81 3.54
N CYS A 254 1.16 -9.59 2.84
CA CYS A 254 1.32 -10.06 1.47
C CYS A 254 1.37 -11.59 1.34
N ASP A 255 1.74 -12.29 2.41
CA ASP A 255 1.86 -13.75 2.52
C ASP A 255 0.61 -14.43 3.11
N GLU A 256 -0.47 -13.68 3.36
CA GLU A 256 -1.74 -14.20 3.88
C GLU A 256 -2.77 -14.37 2.74
N PRO A 257 -3.63 -15.40 2.82
CA PRO A 257 -4.71 -15.58 1.85
C PRO A 257 -5.73 -14.43 1.91
N LEU A 258 -6.23 -14.03 0.74
CA LEU A 258 -7.25 -12.99 0.60
C LEU A 258 -8.60 -13.62 0.32
N THR A 259 -9.52 -13.54 1.27
CA THR A 259 -10.89 -14.03 1.15
C THR A 259 -11.83 -12.86 0.90
N ILE A 260 -12.44 -12.85 -0.29
CA ILE A 260 -13.46 -11.88 -0.68
C ILE A 260 -14.84 -12.53 -0.56
N GLU A 261 -15.77 -11.83 0.08
CA GLU A 261 -17.18 -12.21 0.14
C GLU A 261 -18.04 -11.07 -0.39
N VAL A 262 -18.98 -11.38 -1.27
CA VAL A 262 -19.90 -10.42 -1.90
C VAL A 262 -21.32 -10.84 -1.57
N ILE A 263 -22.09 -9.92 -0.99
CA ILE A 263 -23.50 -10.12 -0.65
C ILE A 263 -24.36 -9.23 -1.54
N THR A 264 -25.32 -9.82 -2.25
CA THR A 264 -26.20 -9.10 -3.19
C THR A 264 -27.47 -8.58 -2.52
N SER A 265 -28.29 -7.84 -3.26
CA SER A 265 -29.63 -7.42 -2.80
C SER A 265 -30.60 -8.57 -2.60
N LEU A 266 -30.35 -9.72 -3.22
CA LEU A 266 -31.12 -10.95 -3.05
C LEU A 266 -30.59 -11.81 -1.88
N VAL A 267 -29.61 -11.29 -1.12
CA VAL A 267 -29.00 -11.95 0.05
C VAL A 267 -28.20 -13.21 -0.32
N ASN A 268 -27.86 -13.38 -1.59
CA ASN A 268 -26.90 -14.41 -2.01
C ASN A 268 -25.49 -14.00 -1.60
N VAL A 269 -24.70 -15.00 -1.22
CA VAL A 269 -23.33 -14.83 -0.75
C VAL A 269 -22.40 -15.55 -1.72
N PHE A 270 -21.52 -14.79 -2.36
CA PHE A 270 -20.49 -15.29 -3.27
C PHE A 270 -19.14 -15.12 -2.61
N LYS A 271 -18.38 -16.20 -2.46
CA LYS A 271 -17.12 -16.21 -1.73
C LYS A 271 -16.01 -16.82 -2.57
N ARG A 272 -14.85 -16.19 -2.56
CA ARG A 272 -13.62 -16.72 -3.15
C ARG A 272 -12.43 -16.39 -2.25
N THR A 273 -11.52 -17.34 -2.12
CA THR A 273 -10.25 -17.18 -1.43
C THR A 273 -9.14 -17.29 -2.45
N PHE A 274 -8.22 -16.34 -2.43
CA PHE A 274 -7.00 -16.29 -3.22
C PHE A 274 -5.82 -16.61 -2.31
N MET A 275 -4.98 -17.55 -2.72
CA MET A 275 -3.85 -18.01 -1.92
C MET A 275 -2.56 -17.44 -2.51
N PRO A 276 -1.62 -16.97 -1.68
CA PRO A 276 -0.32 -16.60 -2.20
C PRO A 276 0.37 -17.83 -2.81
N PRO A 277 1.23 -17.64 -3.83
CA PRO A 277 2.02 -18.73 -4.40
C PRO A 277 2.95 -19.36 -3.34
N VAL A 278 3.40 -20.59 -3.61
CA VAL A 278 4.33 -21.32 -2.77
C VAL A 278 5.71 -21.33 -3.44
N PRO A 279 6.67 -20.49 -2.99
CA PRO A 279 8.04 -20.51 -3.48
C PRO A 279 8.73 -21.81 -3.05
N LEU A 280 9.21 -22.56 -4.03
CA LEU A 280 10.08 -23.71 -3.84
C LEU A 280 11.34 -23.50 -4.67
N ALA A 281 12.46 -23.36 -3.99
CA ALA A 281 13.77 -23.16 -4.60
C ALA A 281 14.67 -24.37 -4.40
N GLU A 282 15.28 -24.83 -5.48
CA GLU A 282 16.39 -25.75 -5.48
C GLU A 282 17.66 -25.02 -5.92
N VAL A 283 18.74 -25.15 -5.15
CA VAL A 283 20.04 -24.57 -5.49
C VAL A 283 21.08 -25.66 -5.64
N GLN A 284 21.74 -25.69 -6.80
CA GLN A 284 22.79 -26.64 -7.13
C GLN A 284 24.08 -25.91 -7.47
N VAL A 285 25.19 -26.32 -6.85
CA VAL A 285 26.53 -25.90 -7.26
C VAL A 285 27.08 -26.92 -8.24
N LYS A 286 27.46 -26.48 -9.44
CA LYS A 286 28.05 -27.34 -10.48
C LYS A 286 29.39 -26.77 -10.92
N SER A 287 30.43 -27.60 -10.89
CA SER A 287 31.71 -27.28 -11.52
C SER A 287 31.64 -27.63 -13.01
N GLU A 288 31.95 -26.66 -13.88
CA GLU A 288 32.07 -26.90 -15.31
C GLU A 288 33.48 -26.57 -15.81
N CYS A 289 33.95 -27.33 -16.81
CA CYS A 289 35.23 -27.06 -17.46
C CYS A 289 35.08 -25.87 -18.42
N VAL A 290 35.75 -24.75 -18.12
CA VAL A 290 35.77 -23.56 -18.99
C VAL A 290 36.76 -23.73 -20.13
N ASN A 291 37.91 -24.36 -19.83
CA ASN A 291 38.95 -24.63 -20.81
C ASN A 291 39.64 -25.96 -20.49
N ALA A 292 39.35 -26.96 -21.32
CA ALA A 292 39.89 -28.31 -21.19
C ALA A 292 41.42 -28.36 -21.33
N SER A 293 42.01 -27.47 -22.12
CA SER A 293 43.46 -27.44 -22.33
C SER A 293 44.25 -26.91 -21.13
N SER A 294 43.60 -26.13 -20.26
CA SER A 294 44.23 -25.57 -19.06
C SER A 294 43.71 -26.20 -17.76
N ASN A 295 42.87 -27.24 -17.83
CA ASN A 295 42.15 -27.80 -16.67
C ASN A 295 41.48 -26.72 -15.81
N LYS A 296 41.00 -25.63 -16.42
CA LYS A 296 40.30 -24.57 -15.70
C LYS A 296 38.84 -24.94 -15.54
N PHE A 297 38.42 -25.09 -14.29
CA PHE A 297 37.03 -25.28 -13.92
C PHE A 297 36.51 -23.97 -13.34
N ARG A 298 35.21 -23.74 -13.46
CA ARG A 298 34.51 -22.72 -12.68
C ARG A 298 33.30 -23.34 -12.03
N ASP A 299 32.98 -22.86 -10.84
CA ASP A 299 31.73 -23.19 -10.20
C ASP A 299 30.62 -22.26 -10.68
N VAL A 300 29.45 -22.85 -10.84
CA VAL A 300 28.26 -22.15 -11.31
C VAL A 300 27.10 -22.53 -10.41
N LEU A 301 26.41 -21.51 -9.90
CA LEU A 301 25.17 -21.68 -9.18
C LEU A 301 24.04 -21.85 -10.19
N THR A 302 23.29 -22.95 -10.03
CA THR A 302 22.04 -23.17 -10.76
C THR A 302 20.91 -22.99 -9.76
N LEU A 303 20.09 -21.97 -9.98
CA LEU A 303 18.90 -21.66 -9.20
C LEU A 303 17.69 -22.16 -9.97
N ASP A 304 16.86 -23.00 -9.35
CA ASP A 304 15.73 -23.63 -9.99
C ASP A 304 14.47 -23.47 -9.12
N ALA A 305 13.49 -22.73 -9.63
CA ALA A 305 12.20 -22.50 -8.98
C ALA A 305 11.06 -23.26 -9.69
N SER A 306 11.38 -24.26 -10.53
CA SER A 306 10.36 -24.95 -11.35
C SER A 306 9.35 -25.79 -10.55
N GLU A 307 9.67 -26.10 -9.29
CA GLU A 307 8.72 -26.75 -8.38
C GLU A 307 7.81 -25.75 -7.65
N SER A 308 8.06 -24.43 -7.76
CA SER A 308 7.16 -23.42 -7.21
C SER A 308 5.79 -23.52 -7.89
N PHE A 309 4.72 -23.38 -7.12
CA PHE A 309 3.36 -23.49 -7.65
C PHE A 309 2.40 -22.51 -6.98
N ASP A 310 1.31 -22.20 -7.66
CA ASP A 310 0.19 -21.43 -7.13
C ASP A 310 -1.03 -22.36 -6.98
N PRO A 311 -1.62 -22.51 -5.77
CA PRO A 311 -2.79 -23.35 -5.56
C PRO A 311 -4.04 -22.97 -6.35
N ASP A 312 -4.26 -21.69 -6.67
CA ASP A 312 -5.49 -21.21 -7.33
C ASP A 312 -5.31 -20.54 -8.69
N GLY A 313 -4.07 -20.50 -9.18
CA GLY A 313 -3.72 -19.90 -10.47
C GLY A 313 -2.39 -20.42 -11.04
N TYR A 314 -1.57 -19.51 -11.54
CA TYR A 314 -0.25 -19.83 -12.09
C TYR A 314 0.76 -18.70 -11.85
N ILE A 315 2.03 -19.07 -11.72
CA ILE A 315 3.11 -18.10 -11.50
C ILE A 315 3.43 -17.36 -12.80
N VAL A 316 3.46 -16.03 -12.73
CA VAL A 316 3.79 -15.16 -13.88
C VAL A 316 5.21 -14.61 -13.81
N TRP A 317 5.82 -14.56 -12.62
CA TRP A 317 7.15 -13.99 -12.44
C TRP A 317 7.95 -14.66 -11.31
N TYR A 318 9.27 -14.71 -11.52
CA TYR A 318 10.26 -15.25 -10.59
C TYR A 318 11.40 -14.24 -10.45
N GLY A 319 11.70 -13.84 -9.23
CA GLY A 319 12.81 -12.95 -8.87
C GLY A 319 13.74 -13.61 -7.88
N TRP A 320 15.04 -13.63 -8.18
CA TRP A 320 16.07 -14.13 -7.29
C TRP A 320 16.85 -12.97 -6.73
N SER A 321 17.15 -13.02 -5.44
CA SER A 321 18.05 -12.09 -4.77
C SER A 321 19.19 -12.87 -4.16
N ILE A 322 20.42 -12.62 -4.63
CA ILE A 322 21.64 -13.24 -4.12
C ILE A 322 22.40 -12.16 -3.36
N ARG A 323 22.48 -12.31 -2.04
CA ARG A 323 23.33 -11.49 -1.19
C ARG A 323 24.61 -12.25 -0.91
N TYR A 324 25.74 -11.58 -1.04
CA TYR A 324 27.03 -12.14 -0.69
C TYR A 324 27.80 -11.13 0.14
N GLY A 325 28.37 -11.59 1.24
CA GLY A 325 29.20 -10.78 2.11
C GLY A 325 30.53 -11.48 2.31
N CYS A 326 31.60 -10.71 2.47
CA CYS A 326 32.78 -11.23 3.14
C CYS A 326 32.37 -11.42 4.60
N GLU A 327 32.31 -12.67 5.06
CA GLU A 327 32.03 -12.94 6.47
C GLU A 327 33.07 -12.19 7.33
N PRO A 328 32.66 -11.44 8.39
CA PRO A 328 33.53 -10.49 9.09
C PRO A 328 34.66 -11.14 9.93
N TRP A 329 34.94 -12.43 9.74
CA TRP A 329 35.90 -13.18 10.57
C TRP A 329 37.36 -12.79 10.35
N TRP A 330 37.67 -11.98 9.33
CA TRP A 330 38.96 -11.30 9.23
C TRP A 330 38.88 -9.88 9.83
N LEU A 331 38.50 -9.77 11.11
CA LEU A 331 38.53 -8.50 11.87
C LEU A 331 39.97 -8.01 12.19
N GLU A 332 40.97 -8.52 11.49
CA GLU A 332 42.38 -8.17 11.65
C GLU A 332 43.08 -8.07 10.28
N CYS A 333 42.57 -7.20 9.40
CA CYS A 333 43.45 -6.55 8.43
C CYS A 333 44.37 -5.58 9.19
N VAL A 334 45.34 -6.10 9.95
CA VAL A 334 46.39 -5.31 10.57
C VAL A 334 47.37 -4.92 9.48
N ASN A 335 47.13 -3.76 8.86
CA ASN A 335 48.13 -3.18 7.97
C ASN A 335 49.24 -2.58 8.83
N ASN A 336 50.40 -3.25 8.86
CA ASN A 336 51.62 -2.69 9.43
C ASN A 336 52.30 -1.82 8.38
N GLU A 337 51.90 -0.55 8.31
CA GLU A 337 52.59 0.44 7.49
C GLU A 337 53.65 1.17 8.32
N THR A 338 54.91 1.06 7.90
CA THR A 338 56.01 1.83 8.51
C THR A 338 56.04 3.21 7.87
N PHE A 339 55.75 4.25 8.66
CA PHE A 339 55.83 5.65 8.24
C PHE A 339 57.19 6.23 8.62
N ASN A 340 58.00 6.57 7.61
CA ASN A 340 59.14 7.46 7.80
C ASN A 340 58.65 8.91 7.71
N CYS A 341 58.53 9.62 8.84
CA CYS A 341 58.24 11.08 8.86
C CYS A 341 59.48 11.87 8.37
N ALA A 342 59.91 11.67 7.13
CA ALA A 342 60.95 12.51 6.51
C ALA A 342 60.38 13.87 6.05
N ASP A 343 59.07 13.95 5.80
CA ASP A 343 58.40 15.14 5.27
C ASP A 343 57.40 15.73 6.29
N CYS A 344 57.92 16.60 7.15
CA CYS A 344 57.13 17.30 8.17
C CYS A 344 55.93 18.08 7.60
N ASN A 345 54.79 18.04 8.30
CA ASN A 345 53.57 18.79 8.01
C ASN A 345 52.90 18.48 6.66
N THR A 346 53.25 17.37 5.99
CA THR A 346 52.52 16.91 4.81
C THR A 346 51.50 15.85 5.22
N PRO A 347 50.19 16.06 4.98
CA PRO A 347 49.18 15.04 5.22
C PRO A 347 49.48 13.85 4.33
N ARG A 348 49.60 12.65 4.91
CA ARG A 348 49.57 11.42 4.14
C ARG A 348 48.21 10.77 4.28
N ASN A 349 47.60 10.49 3.13
CA ASN A 349 46.39 9.68 3.08
C ASN A 349 46.78 8.25 3.48
N LEU A 350 46.09 7.70 4.49
CA LEU A 350 46.12 6.27 4.74
C LEU A 350 45.37 5.62 3.58
N SER A 351 46.10 5.17 2.54
CA SER A 351 45.47 4.47 1.44
C SER A 351 45.33 3.00 1.82
N CYS A 352 44.14 2.59 2.27
CA CYS A 352 43.70 1.23 1.94
C CYS A 352 43.80 1.13 0.42
N ARG A 353 44.40 0.05 -0.09
CA ARG A 353 44.65 -0.15 -1.53
C ARG A 353 43.34 0.10 -2.30
N SER A 354 43.27 1.27 -2.94
CA SER A 354 42.37 1.66 -4.04
C SER A 354 40.88 1.30 -3.93
N ASP A 355 40.12 1.89 -2.99
CA ASP A 355 38.68 2.08 -3.23
C ASP A 355 38.23 3.49 -2.77
N PRO A 356 37.79 4.36 -3.70
CA PRO A 356 37.34 5.72 -3.39
C PRO A 356 35.98 5.81 -2.67
N ASN A 357 35.25 4.70 -2.45
CA ASN A 357 33.89 4.71 -1.89
C ASN A 357 33.78 4.27 -0.41
N PHE A 358 34.90 4.08 0.31
CA PHE A 358 34.84 3.73 1.73
C PHE A 358 34.65 4.96 2.62
N ASP A 359 33.57 4.98 3.41
CA ASP A 359 33.42 5.88 4.56
C ASP A 359 34.46 5.50 5.63
N LYS A 360 35.56 6.25 5.68
CA LYS A 360 36.61 6.06 6.67
C LYS A 360 36.18 6.65 8.01
N ILE A 361 35.67 5.80 8.90
CA ILE A 361 35.57 6.16 10.31
C ILE A 361 36.63 5.35 11.06
N VAL A 362 37.80 5.99 11.30
CA VAL A 362 38.77 5.49 12.27
C VAL A 362 38.35 6.01 13.64
N ASN A 363 37.95 5.14 14.55
CA ASN A 363 37.74 5.54 15.94
C ASN A 363 39.11 5.70 16.61
N SER A 364 39.30 6.74 17.42
CA SER A 364 40.60 7.04 18.04
C SER A 364 41.12 5.94 18.98
N GLY A 365 40.24 5.03 19.42
CA GLY A 365 40.59 3.88 20.27
C GLY A 365 41.25 2.70 19.54
N ASP A 366 41.24 2.67 18.21
CA ASP A 366 41.67 1.52 17.40
C ASP A 366 43.12 1.65 16.87
N LEU A 367 43.87 2.64 17.36
CA LEU A 367 45.25 2.93 16.94
C LEU A 367 46.25 2.59 18.06
N THR A 368 47.18 1.68 17.78
CA THR A 368 48.29 1.36 18.70
C THR A 368 49.62 1.67 18.02
N VAL A 369 50.33 2.69 18.51
CA VAL A 369 51.67 3.02 18.04
C VAL A 369 52.69 2.22 18.86
N SER A 370 53.23 1.13 18.29
CA SER A 370 54.32 0.38 18.92
C SER A 370 55.67 0.83 18.35
N ASN A 371 56.51 1.42 19.20
CA ASN A 371 57.84 1.84 18.80
C ASN A 371 58.80 0.64 18.73
N GLY A 372 59.56 0.52 17.65
CA GLY A 372 60.61 -0.49 17.52
C GLY A 372 61.74 -0.20 18.50
N THR A 373 61.77 -0.93 19.62
CA THR A 373 62.86 -1.04 20.60
C THR A 373 63.64 0.25 20.91
N MET A 374 63.16 1.02 21.89
CA MET A 374 64.01 1.74 22.82
C MET A 374 63.48 1.66 24.25
N VAL A 375 64.41 1.61 25.18
CA VAL A 375 64.27 1.24 26.59
C VAL A 375 63.97 2.49 27.45
N PHE A 376 62.96 2.34 28.32
CA PHE A 376 62.52 3.15 29.49
C PHE A 376 62.06 4.61 29.33
N GLY A 377 60.84 4.88 29.84
CA GLY A 377 60.39 6.19 30.34
C GLY A 377 58.95 6.55 29.97
N THR A 378 58.02 6.28 30.89
CA THR A 378 56.64 6.81 31.07
C THR A 378 56.01 7.73 30.01
N ASP A 379 54.81 7.34 29.58
CA ASP A 379 53.71 8.12 28.99
C ASP A 379 54.01 9.00 27.77
N LEU A 380 53.64 8.48 26.59
CA LEU A 380 53.51 9.23 25.34
C LEU A 380 52.21 10.06 25.33
N ASP A 381 52.13 11.08 26.19
CA ASP A 381 51.10 12.14 26.11
C ASP A 381 51.54 13.33 25.22
N ASN A 382 52.60 13.15 24.42
CA ASN A 382 53.20 14.22 23.61
C ASN A 382 53.63 13.78 22.20
N ALA A 383 52.98 12.77 21.64
CA ALA A 383 53.20 12.45 20.23
C ALA A 383 52.49 13.49 19.36
N ASN A 384 53.26 14.42 18.81
CA ASN A 384 52.79 15.46 17.91
C ASN A 384 52.34 14.87 16.57
N TYR A 385 51.15 14.27 16.52
CA TYR A 385 50.48 13.96 15.27
C TYR A 385 49.00 14.34 15.39
N THR A 386 48.41 14.71 14.27
CA THR A 386 46.96 14.90 14.16
C THR A 386 46.40 13.84 13.22
N ILE A 387 45.39 13.11 13.71
CA ILE A 387 44.61 12.18 12.90
C ILE A 387 43.35 12.92 12.49
N ASP A 388 43.17 13.12 11.19
CA ASP A 388 41.92 13.60 10.63
C ASP A 388 41.11 12.38 10.19
N ALA A 389 40.37 11.81 11.15
CA ALA A 389 39.59 10.59 10.94
C ALA A 389 38.61 10.68 9.76
N PRO A 390 37.81 11.77 9.60
CA PRO A 390 36.92 11.94 8.44
C PRO A 390 37.62 11.86 7.08
N ASN A 391 38.84 12.39 6.97
CA ASN A 391 39.59 12.39 5.71
C ASN A 391 40.57 11.21 5.61
N GLY A 392 40.68 10.39 6.65
CA GLY A 392 41.61 9.26 6.71
C GLY A 392 43.08 9.65 6.56
N THR A 393 43.49 10.79 7.12
CA THR A 393 44.88 11.27 7.03
C THR A 393 45.55 11.32 8.40
N ILE A 394 46.85 11.03 8.42
CA ILE A 394 47.72 11.26 9.59
C ILE A 394 48.73 12.33 9.19
N THR A 395 48.86 13.36 10.02
CA THR A 395 49.87 14.41 9.84
C THR A 395 50.84 14.38 11.03
N CYS A 396 52.13 14.16 10.78
CA CYS A 396 53.17 14.35 11.80
C CYS A 396 53.34 15.87 12.03
N ASN A 397 53.07 16.37 13.23
CA ASN A 397 53.30 17.76 13.64
C ASN A 397 54.74 17.90 14.17
N CYS A 398 55.59 18.69 13.52
CA CYS A 398 57.01 18.73 13.87
C CYS A 398 57.39 19.80 14.90
N SER A 399 56.46 20.26 15.73
CA SER A 399 56.68 21.33 16.71
C SER A 399 57.36 20.89 18.02
N GLY A 400 57.80 19.62 18.11
CA GLY A 400 58.50 19.06 19.27
C GLY A 400 59.85 18.43 18.92
N ASN A 401 60.63 18.09 19.95
CA ASN A 401 62.03 17.65 19.93
C ASN A 401 62.28 16.27 19.26
N MET A 402 61.68 16.01 18.10
CA MET A 402 61.94 14.82 17.28
C MET A 402 63.05 15.13 16.28
N SER A 403 64.30 15.20 16.75
CA SER A 403 65.47 15.53 15.93
C SER A 403 66.19 14.30 15.38
N ASN A 404 65.51 13.16 15.29
CA ASN A 404 66.13 11.89 14.95
C ASN A 404 65.28 11.23 13.85
N HIS A 405 65.92 10.90 12.73
CA HIS A 405 65.36 10.16 11.59
C HIS A 405 65.00 8.69 11.93
N THR A 406 64.32 8.45 13.05
CA THR A 406 63.82 7.14 13.43
C THR A 406 62.45 6.92 12.79
N GLY A 407 62.33 5.90 11.94
CA GLY A 407 61.05 5.49 11.37
C GLY A 407 60.12 4.98 12.46
N TYR A 408 58.86 5.41 12.43
CA TYR A 408 57.83 4.94 13.35
C TYR A 408 56.94 3.95 12.60
N THR A 409 56.64 2.81 13.23
CA THR A 409 55.60 1.91 12.72
C THR A 409 54.30 2.28 13.40
N ILE A 410 53.31 2.68 12.61
CA ILE A 410 51.97 2.99 13.12
C ILE A 410 51.12 1.78 12.75
N THR A 411 50.62 1.07 13.76
CA THR A 411 49.67 -0.01 13.57
C THR A 411 48.28 0.51 13.86
N TYR A 412 47.40 0.49 12.88
CA TYR A 412 46.00 0.88 13.03
C TYR A 412 45.09 -0.31 12.72
N LYS A 413 43.99 -0.46 13.46
CA LYS A 413 42.90 -1.36 13.11
C LYS A 413 41.80 -0.55 12.42
N TYR A 414 41.37 -1.00 11.25
CA TYR A 414 40.12 -0.54 10.66
C TYR A 414 39.03 -1.54 10.99
N ASN A 415 37.93 -1.07 11.59
CA ASN A 415 36.69 -1.82 11.56
C ASN A 415 36.09 -1.59 10.16
N CYS A 416 36.22 -2.60 9.29
CA CYS A 416 35.38 -2.66 8.10
C CYS A 416 33.96 -2.89 8.63
N ASN A 417 33.16 -1.82 8.72
CA ASN A 417 31.72 -1.99 8.75
C ASN A 417 31.40 -2.77 7.47
N ALA A 418 31.03 -4.04 7.62
CA ALA A 418 30.55 -4.84 6.50
C ALA A 418 29.38 -4.06 5.90
N THR A 419 29.65 -3.32 4.83
CA THR A 419 28.61 -2.74 4.01
C THR A 419 27.73 -3.90 3.59
N GLU A 420 26.41 -3.74 3.75
CA GLU A 420 25.42 -4.74 3.33
C GLU A 420 25.88 -5.32 1.99
N GLY A 421 26.14 -6.64 2.00
CA GLY A 421 26.74 -7.34 0.89
C GLY A 421 26.05 -6.98 -0.42
N ALA A 422 26.81 -6.81 -1.49
CA ALA A 422 26.23 -6.44 -2.78
C ALA A 422 25.14 -7.48 -3.15
N VAL A 423 23.99 -6.98 -3.61
CA VAL A 423 22.83 -7.80 -3.94
C VAL A 423 22.74 -7.90 -5.45
N GLN A 424 22.75 -9.12 -5.98
CA GLN A 424 22.44 -9.37 -7.38
C GLN A 424 20.98 -9.82 -7.52
N HIS A 425 20.21 -9.05 -8.30
CA HIS A 425 18.84 -9.40 -8.67
C HIS A 425 18.80 -10.07 -10.05
N LEU A 426 18.13 -11.20 -10.15
CA LEU A 426 17.98 -11.96 -11.39
C LEU A 426 16.51 -12.34 -11.58
N THR A 427 16.09 -12.52 -12.83
CA THR A 427 14.72 -12.93 -13.14
C THR A 427 14.70 -14.22 -13.94
N GLY A 428 13.67 -15.04 -13.70
CA GLY A 428 13.42 -16.28 -14.44
C GLY A 428 13.28 -17.51 -13.55
N MET A 429 12.52 -18.49 -14.03
CA MET A 429 12.23 -19.73 -13.31
C MET A 429 13.49 -20.58 -13.06
N LYS A 430 14.43 -20.60 -14.01
CA LYS A 430 15.74 -21.25 -13.86
C LYS A 430 16.83 -20.28 -14.26
N VAL A 431 17.75 -20.00 -13.33
CA VAL A 431 18.81 -19.03 -13.54
C VAL A 431 20.16 -19.69 -13.29
N ARG A 432 21.13 -19.31 -14.11
CA ARG A 432 22.51 -19.78 -14.02
C ARG A 432 23.42 -18.60 -13.70
N VAL A 433 24.14 -18.67 -12.59
CA VAL A 433 24.97 -17.58 -12.08
C VAL A 433 26.41 -18.01 -12.00
N ASN A 434 27.26 -17.35 -12.78
CA ASN A 434 28.70 -17.52 -12.69
C ASN A 434 29.17 -16.89 -11.38
N THR A 435 29.71 -17.68 -10.45
CA THR A 435 30.15 -17.18 -9.13
C THR A 435 31.27 -16.16 -9.27
N ALA A 436 32.09 -16.26 -10.31
CA ALA A 436 33.12 -15.25 -10.61
C ALA A 436 32.54 -13.85 -10.91
N ASN A 437 31.27 -13.75 -11.34
CA ASN A 437 30.61 -12.46 -11.55
C ASN A 437 30.00 -11.90 -10.26
N LEU A 438 29.93 -12.69 -9.19
CA LEU A 438 29.48 -12.27 -7.87
C LEU A 438 30.64 -11.72 -7.03
N HIS A 439 31.86 -11.67 -7.60
CA HIS A 439 33.06 -11.21 -6.92
C HIS A 439 33.19 -9.70 -7.13
N PRO A 440 33.13 -8.85 -6.08
CA PRO A 440 33.64 -7.48 -6.19
C PRO A 440 35.13 -7.59 -6.53
N ASP A 441 35.68 -6.73 -7.38
CA ASP A 441 37.08 -6.80 -7.86
C ASP A 441 38.18 -6.86 -6.76
N HIS A 442 37.82 -6.84 -5.46
CA HIS A 442 38.70 -6.67 -4.31
C HIS A 442 38.54 -7.70 -3.17
N CYS A 443 37.80 -8.81 -3.34
CA CYS A 443 37.58 -9.78 -2.27
C CYS A 443 37.98 -11.21 -2.66
N ASP A 444 39.23 -11.64 -2.42
CA ASP A 444 39.77 -12.97 -2.77
C ASP A 444 38.99 -14.18 -2.17
N GLU A 445 37.93 -13.92 -1.39
CA GLU A 445 37.03 -14.89 -0.78
C GLU A 445 35.57 -14.57 -1.15
N CYS A 446 35.00 -15.30 -2.13
CA CYS A 446 33.56 -15.26 -2.40
C CYS A 446 32.79 -16.20 -1.46
N GLY A 447 31.93 -15.63 -0.61
CA GLY A 447 30.97 -16.35 0.23
C GLY A 447 31.05 -15.96 1.71
N PRO A 448 30.01 -16.25 2.50
CA PRO A 448 28.81 -17.04 2.16
C PRO A 448 27.80 -16.35 1.23
N PHE A 449 26.96 -17.16 0.59
CA PHE A 449 25.82 -16.67 -0.20
C PHE A 449 24.51 -16.88 0.56
N HIS A 450 23.69 -15.83 0.60
CA HIS A 450 22.30 -15.87 1.02
C HIS A 450 21.43 -15.71 -0.22
N ILE A 451 20.59 -16.69 -0.49
CA ILE A 451 19.74 -16.72 -1.68
C ILE A 451 18.28 -16.68 -1.24
N ASP A 452 17.55 -15.77 -1.87
CA ASP A 452 16.12 -15.60 -1.68
C ASP A 452 15.39 -15.65 -3.02
N LEU A 453 14.11 -16.01 -2.97
CA LEU A 453 13.24 -16.19 -4.13
C LEU A 453 11.90 -15.50 -3.87
N ASP A 454 11.56 -14.57 -4.74
CA ASP A 454 10.24 -13.96 -4.85
C ASP A 454 9.48 -14.60 -6.03
N VAL A 455 8.24 -15.00 -5.80
CA VAL A 455 7.32 -15.47 -6.84
C VAL A 455 6.06 -14.62 -6.83
N ILE A 456 5.58 -14.25 -8.03
CA ILE A 456 4.35 -13.49 -8.21
C ILE A 456 3.40 -14.30 -9.09
N ASP A 457 2.15 -14.45 -8.65
CA ASP A 457 1.10 -15.17 -9.36
C ASP A 457 0.34 -14.28 -10.37
N ASP A 458 -0.64 -14.86 -11.06
CA ASP A 458 -1.51 -14.15 -12.01
C ASP A 458 -2.52 -13.21 -11.35
N THR A 459 -2.61 -13.22 -10.02
CA THR A 459 -3.44 -12.31 -9.21
C THR A 459 -2.63 -11.17 -8.59
N GLY A 460 -1.32 -11.14 -8.81
CA GLY A 460 -0.40 -10.14 -8.25
C GLY A 460 0.00 -10.40 -6.80
N MET A 461 -0.41 -11.53 -6.20
CA MET A 461 0.05 -11.93 -4.87
C MET A 461 1.52 -12.34 -4.94
N ILE A 462 2.28 -11.90 -3.93
CA ILE A 462 3.73 -12.10 -3.85
C ILE A 462 4.02 -13.01 -2.67
N ALA A 463 4.81 -14.04 -2.90
CA ALA A 463 5.39 -14.85 -1.84
C ALA A 463 6.90 -14.85 -1.93
N ASN A 464 7.53 -14.77 -0.77
CA ASN A 464 8.98 -14.73 -0.61
C ASN A 464 9.43 -15.97 0.19
N LEU A 465 10.49 -16.61 -0.29
CA LEU A 465 11.03 -17.83 0.32
C LEU A 465 11.54 -17.57 1.74
N ALA A 466 12.24 -16.45 1.98
CA ALA A 466 12.73 -16.09 3.30
C ALA A 466 11.61 -15.90 4.33
N TRP A 467 10.42 -15.44 3.92
CA TRP A 467 9.27 -15.32 4.82
C TRP A 467 8.67 -16.68 5.21
N GLN A 468 8.69 -17.68 4.33
CA GLN A 468 8.07 -18.98 4.57
C GLN A 468 9.02 -20.01 5.20
N SER A 469 10.27 -20.09 4.73
CA SER A 469 11.23 -21.12 5.13
C SER A 469 12.59 -20.59 5.57
N GLY A 470 12.82 -19.27 5.47
CA GLY A 470 14.14 -18.66 5.60
C GLY A 470 14.94 -18.72 4.29
N GLU A 471 16.06 -17.99 4.28
CA GLU A 471 16.96 -17.94 3.12
C GLU A 471 17.75 -19.24 2.94
N ILE A 472 18.16 -19.51 1.70
CA ILE A 472 19.11 -20.59 1.42
C ILE A 472 20.52 -20.05 1.66
N TYR A 473 21.20 -20.62 2.66
CA TYR A 473 22.60 -20.31 2.98
C TYR A 473 23.54 -21.32 2.31
N ILE A 474 24.47 -20.82 1.51
CA ILE A 474 25.58 -21.60 0.97
C ILE A 474 26.85 -21.15 1.67
N PRO A 475 27.50 -22.04 2.45
CA PRO A 475 28.76 -21.70 3.10
C PRO A 475 29.84 -21.46 2.05
N TRP A 476 30.87 -20.74 2.46
CA TRP A 476 32.06 -20.53 1.66
C TRP A 476 32.68 -21.85 1.17
N ASN A 477 33.26 -21.82 -0.04
CA ASN A 477 33.97 -22.95 -0.64
C ASN A 477 35.18 -22.44 -1.43
N GLU A 478 36.36 -23.00 -1.17
CA GLU A 478 37.62 -22.68 -1.88
C GLU A 478 37.50 -22.74 -3.41
N ASN A 479 36.63 -23.62 -3.92
CA ASN A 479 36.44 -23.77 -5.36
C ASN A 479 35.77 -22.56 -6.03
N PHE A 480 35.11 -21.68 -5.27
CA PHE A 480 34.51 -20.46 -5.82
C PHE A 480 35.54 -19.43 -6.29
N ASN A 481 36.78 -19.49 -5.82
CA ASN A 481 37.82 -18.48 -6.08
C ASN A 481 38.80 -18.86 -7.21
N ASN A 482 38.76 -20.10 -7.71
CA ASN A 482 39.70 -20.58 -8.73
C ASN A 482 39.26 -20.15 -10.15
N SER A 483 39.47 -18.87 -10.52
CA SER A 483 39.20 -18.35 -11.88
C SER A 483 40.42 -18.23 -12.80
#